data_AF-A0A4R0NIW8-F1
#
_entry.id   AF-A0A4R0NIW8-F1
#
_cell.length_a   1.000
_cell.length_b   1.000
_cell.length_c   1.000
_cell.angle_alpha   90.00
_cell.angle_beta   90.00
_cell.angle_gamma   90.00
#
_symmetry.space_group_name_H-M   'P 1'
#
loop_
_entity.id
_entity.type
_entity.pdbx_description
1 polymer ?
#
loop_
_entity_poly.entity_id
_entity_poly.type
_entity_poly.pdbx_seq_one_letter_code
_entity_poly.pdbx_strand_id
1 'polypeptide(L)'
;MNKEYITSVFCINKEHPELHCDGQCFLAKKLKDLDNKNKQVQENLKRVAEAEPKFQTIAINHQIPYIIIKSESGYFEKPVKDLSVSIFHPPKTV
;
A
#
# COMPACT_ATOMS: atom_id res chain seq x y z
N MET A 1 -20.16 24.43 34.45
CA MET A 1 -20.23 23.17 33.67
C MET A 1 -21.19 22.23 34.39
N ASN A 2 -22.20 21.69 33.70
CA ASN A 2 -23.26 20.88 34.31
C ASN A 2 -22.84 19.39 34.36
N LYS A 3 -22.38 18.92 35.52
CA LYS A 3 -21.80 17.56 35.67
C LYS A 3 -22.87 16.47 35.69
N GLU A 4 -24.05 16.74 36.26
CA GLU A 4 -25.15 15.75 36.30
C GLU A 4 -25.64 15.42 34.90
N TYR A 5 -25.91 16.45 34.09
CA TYR A 5 -26.34 16.27 32.70
C TYR A 5 -25.28 15.54 31.86
N ILE A 6 -24.01 15.91 32.02
CA ILE A 6 -22.93 15.28 31.26
C ILE A 6 -22.82 13.80 31.59
N THR A 7 -22.95 13.44 32.87
CA THR A 7 -22.89 12.06 33.32
C THR A 7 -24.11 11.26 32.86
N SER A 8 -25.32 11.80 32.98
CA SER A 8 -26.54 11.06 32.60
C SER A 8 -26.64 10.77 31.10
N VAL A 9 -26.08 11.66 30.26
CA VAL A 9 -26.17 11.56 28.81
C VAL A 9 -24.95 10.89 28.19
N PHE A 10 -23.74 11.25 28.60
CA PHE A 10 -22.51 10.89 27.87
C PHE A 10 -21.66 9.81 28.56
N CYS A 11 -21.94 9.48 29.82
CA CYS A 11 -21.21 8.46 30.55
C CYS A 11 -21.43 7.07 29.95
N ILE A 12 -20.35 6.32 29.76
CA ILE A 12 -20.47 4.93 29.29
C ILE A 12 -20.93 3.98 30.40
N ASN A 13 -20.64 4.31 31.66
CA ASN A 13 -20.99 3.53 32.85
C ASN A 13 -22.29 4.03 33.51
N LYS A 14 -23.16 4.73 32.77
CA LYS A 14 -24.40 5.31 33.35
C LYS A 14 -25.34 4.26 33.96
N GLU A 15 -25.26 3.01 33.47
CA GLU A 15 -26.03 1.87 33.97
C GLU A 15 -25.35 1.18 35.18
N HIS A 16 -24.08 1.50 35.41
CA HIS A 16 -23.23 0.94 36.47
C HIS A 16 -22.48 2.06 37.21
N PRO A 17 -23.18 2.88 38.02
CA PRO A 17 -22.59 4.05 38.68
C PRO A 17 -21.41 3.73 39.60
N GLU A 18 -21.34 2.51 40.12
CA GLU A 18 -20.24 1.98 40.93
C GLU A 18 -18.89 1.95 40.21
N LEU A 19 -18.89 1.99 38.87
CA LEU A 19 -17.67 1.99 38.05
C LEU A 19 -17.09 3.39 37.81
N HIS A 20 -17.78 4.45 38.28
CA HIS A 20 -17.44 5.85 38.06
C HIS A 20 -17.28 6.22 36.57
N CYS A 21 -17.21 7.52 36.28
CA CYS A 21 -17.22 8.01 34.89
C CYS A 21 -16.00 8.82 34.49
N ASP A 22 -14.89 8.67 35.23
CA ASP A 22 -13.64 9.47 35.23
C ASP A 22 -13.05 9.81 33.83
N GLY A 23 -13.71 10.71 33.10
CA GLY A 23 -13.46 10.95 31.68
C GLY A 23 -13.94 9.86 30.73
N GLN A 24 -14.63 8.83 31.24
CA GLN A 24 -15.16 7.70 30.48
C GLN A 24 -16.48 8.05 29.79
N CYS A 25 -16.39 8.81 28.70
CA CYS A 25 -17.54 9.17 27.86
C CYS A 25 -17.50 8.52 26.47
N PHE A 26 -18.64 8.47 25.78
CA PHE A 26 -18.73 7.85 24.45
C PHE A 26 -17.74 8.44 23.44
N LEU A 27 -17.51 9.77 23.50
CA LEU A 27 -16.56 10.44 22.61
C LEU A 27 -15.12 9.97 22.87
N ALA A 28 -14.70 9.95 24.14
CA ALA A 28 -13.37 9.49 24.53
C ALA A 28 -13.13 8.03 24.10
N LYS A 29 -14.14 7.16 24.26
CA LYS A 29 -14.08 5.77 23.78
C LYS A 29 -13.89 5.69 22.26
N LYS A 30 -14.71 6.42 21.49
CA LYS A 30 -14.59 6.45 20.02
C LYS A 30 -13.24 6.97 19.53
N LEU A 31 -12.72 8.01 20.17
CA LEU A 31 -11.39 8.56 19.86
C LEU A 31 -10.28 7.53 20.11
N LYS A 32 -10.35 6.82 21.25
CA LYS A 32 -9.41 5.75 21.57
C LYS A 32 -9.49 4.58 20.58
N ASP A 33 -10.70 4.21 20.16
CA ASP A 33 -10.90 3.15 19.15
C ASP A 33 -10.30 3.56 17.79
N LEU A 34 -10.44 4.82 17.38
CA LEU A 34 -9.84 5.34 16.15
C LEU A 34 -8.31 5.38 16.24
N ASP A 35 -7.75 5.84 17.36
CA ASP A 35 -6.29 5.87 17.58
C ASP A 35 -5.69 4.46 17.52
N ASN A 36 -6.33 3.48 18.16
CA ASN A 36 -5.90 2.09 18.10
C ASN A 36 -5.93 1.52 16.67
N LYS A 37 -6.98 1.81 15.89
CA LYS A 37 -7.05 1.41 14.47
C LYS A 37 -5.93 2.05 13.65
N ASN A 38 -5.67 3.34 13.86
CA ASN A 38 -4.60 4.05 13.14
C ASN A 38 -3.22 3.47 13.47
N LYS A 39 -2.95 3.16 14.74
CA LYS A 39 -1.71 2.48 15.15
C LYS A 39 -1.52 1.14 14.45
N GLN A 40 -2.58 0.32 14.40
CA GLN A 40 -2.54 -0.96 13.69
C GLN A 40 -2.26 -0.78 12.20
N VAL A 41 -2.87 0.21 11.54
CA VAL A 41 -2.59 0.52 10.13
C VAL A 41 -1.14 0.97 9.94
N GLN A 42 -0.63 1.83 10.81
CA GLN A 42 0.75 2.30 10.75
C GLN A 42 1.78 1.17 10.95
N GLU A 43 1.53 0.23 11.87
CA GLU A 43 2.39 -0.94 12.07
C GLU A 43 2.41 -1.85 10.84
N ASN A 44 1.25 -2.07 10.20
CA ASN A 44 1.19 -2.84 8.96
C ASN A 44 1.92 -2.15 7.80
N LEU A 45 1.82 -0.82 7.68
CA LEU A 45 2.54 -0.06 6.66
C LEU A 45 4.06 -0.10 6.86
N LYS A 46 4.54 -0.01 8.11
CA LYS A 46 5.98 -0.19 8.42
C LYS A 46 6.48 -1.56 7.97
N ARG A 47 5.73 -2.63 8.26
CA ARG A 47 6.08 -3.99 7.82
C ARG A 47 6.20 -4.13 6.31
N VAL A 48 5.38 -3.43 5.53
CA VAL A 48 5.45 -3.45 4.07
C VAL A 48 6.62 -2.62 3.54
N ALA A 49 6.91 -1.48 4.15
CA ALA A 49 8.04 -0.63 3.77
C ALA A 49 9.41 -1.26 4.10
N GLU A 50 9.48 -2.04 5.19
CA GLU A 50 10.68 -2.76 5.63
C GLU A 50 10.83 -4.14 4.98
N ALA A 51 9.80 -4.62 4.26
CA ALA A 51 9.90 -5.88 3.55
C ALA A 51 10.89 -5.76 2.38
N GLU A 52 11.90 -6.62 2.36
CA GLU A 52 12.79 -6.71 1.20
C GLU A 52 11.98 -7.13 -0.04
N PRO A 53 12.10 -6.39 -1.16
CA PRO A 53 11.43 -6.77 -2.39
C PRO A 53 11.94 -8.13 -2.87
N LYS A 54 11.05 -9.11 -2.96
CA LYS A 54 11.35 -10.42 -3.55
C LYS A 54 11.27 -10.31 -5.07
N PHE A 55 12.42 -10.11 -5.70
CA PHE A 55 12.52 -10.20 -7.15
C PHE A 55 12.53 -11.67 -7.56
N GLN A 56 11.62 -12.04 -8.46
CA GLN A 56 11.64 -13.34 -9.13
C GLN A 56 12.07 -13.13 -10.58
N THR A 57 13.16 -13.77 -10.98
CA THR A 57 13.55 -13.85 -12.38
C THR A 57 12.72 -14.94 -13.05
N ILE A 58 11.86 -14.55 -13.97
CA ILE A 58 11.11 -15.50 -14.80
C ILE A 58 11.92 -15.71 -16.07
N ALA A 59 12.40 -16.92 -16.29
CA ALA A 59 12.97 -17.31 -17.57
C ALA A 59 11.82 -17.55 -18.57
N ILE A 60 11.60 -16.60 -19.46
CA ILE A 60 10.63 -16.76 -20.54
C ILE A 60 11.33 -17.50 -21.68
N ASN A 61 10.97 -18.77 -21.90
CA ASN A 61 11.44 -19.51 -23.06
C ASN A 61 10.69 -19.03 -24.31
N HIS A 62 11.12 -17.91 -24.89
CA HIS A 62 10.51 -17.40 -26.11
C HIS A 62 11.17 -18.07 -27.32
N GLN A 63 10.57 -19.14 -27.83
CA GLN A 63 10.84 -19.58 -29.20
C GLN A 63 10.19 -18.55 -30.14
N ILE A 64 10.92 -17.48 -30.48
CA ILE A 64 10.42 -16.46 -31.40
C ILE A 64 10.40 -17.08 -32.79
N PRO A 65 9.25 -17.21 -33.45
CA PRO A 65 9.26 -17.50 -34.88
C PRO A 65 9.92 -16.30 -35.58
N TYR A 66 11.08 -16.52 -36.19
CA TYR A 66 11.73 -15.52 -37.02
C TYR A 66 11.55 -15.90 -38.49
N ILE A 67 11.37 -14.90 -39.33
CA ILE A 67 11.45 -15.05 -40.78
C ILE A 67 12.79 -14.47 -41.23
N ILE A 68 13.50 -15.20 -42.09
CA ILE A 68 14.69 -14.66 -42.76
C ILE A 68 14.17 -13.88 -43.97
N ILE A 69 14.20 -12.55 -43.88
CA ILE A 69 13.97 -11.69 -45.05
C ILE A 69 15.27 -11.72 -45.85
N LYS A 70 15.25 -12.40 -47.00
CA LYS A 70 16.35 -12.32 -47.97
C LYS A 70 16.02 -11.17 -48.92
N SER A 71 16.56 -9.98 -48.67
CA SER A 71 16.56 -8.93 -49.70
C SER A 71 17.74 -9.17 -50.63
N GLU A 72 17.53 -9.10 -51.94
CA GLU A 72 18.61 -8.99 -52.93
C GLU A 72 19.18 -7.56 -52.97
N SER A 73 19.18 -6.87 -51.84
CA SER A 73 19.84 -5.57 -51.74
C SER A 73 21.32 -5.80 -51.42
N GLY A 74 22.22 -5.05 -52.07
CA GLY A 74 23.66 -5.14 -51.84
C GLY A 74 24.11 -4.65 -50.45
N TYR A 75 23.17 -4.47 -49.51
CA TYR A 75 23.43 -4.02 -48.16
C TYR A 75 23.26 -5.20 -47.20
N PHE A 76 24.31 -5.49 -46.42
CA PHE A 76 24.26 -6.51 -45.38
C PHE A 76 23.25 -6.12 -44.30
N GLU A 77 22.11 -6.79 -44.27
CA GLU A 77 21.19 -6.74 -43.13
C GLU A 77 21.90 -7.34 -41.91
N LYS A 78 22.23 -6.49 -40.93
CA LYS A 78 22.77 -6.96 -39.65
C LYS A 78 21.66 -7.72 -38.94
N PRO A 79 21.85 -9.00 -38.56
CA PRO A 79 20.85 -9.71 -37.78
C PRO A 79 20.61 -8.94 -36.49
N VAL A 80 19.34 -8.60 -36.24
CA VAL A 80 18.91 -7.99 -34.97
C VAL A 80 19.05 -9.07 -33.92
N LYS A 81 20.19 -9.10 -33.22
CA LYS A 81 20.53 -10.17 -32.29
C LYS A 81 19.65 -10.18 -31.04
N ASP A 82 19.08 -9.04 -30.69
CA ASP A 82 18.29 -8.90 -29.47
C ASP A 82 16.98 -8.16 -29.74
N LEU A 83 15.91 -8.64 -29.11
CA LEU A 83 14.67 -7.89 -28.95
C LEU A 83 15.00 -6.60 -28.20
N SER A 84 15.12 -5.49 -28.91
CA SER A 84 15.17 -4.16 -28.28
C SER A 84 13.78 -3.84 -27.74
N VAL A 85 13.49 -4.34 -26.54
CA VAL A 85 12.32 -3.89 -25.78
C VAL A 85 12.66 -2.51 -25.24
N SER A 86 12.03 -1.48 -25.81
CA SER A 86 12.11 -0.13 -25.27
C SER A 86 11.46 -0.14 -23.89
N ILE A 87 12.26 -0.14 -22.83
CA ILE A 87 11.77 0.12 -21.47
C ILE A 87 11.53 1.62 -21.39
N PHE A 88 10.29 2.02 -21.16
CA PHE A 88 9.94 3.44 -20.98
C PHE A 88 10.67 4.00 -19.75
N HIS A 89 11.45 5.05 -19.95
CA HIS A 89 12.11 5.79 -18.87
C HIS A 89 11.39 7.14 -18.72
N PRO A 90 10.59 7.36 -17.66
CA PRO A 90 9.91 8.63 -17.47
C PRO A 90 10.91 9.80 -17.30
N PRO A 91 10.51 11.04 -17.64
CA PRO A 91 11.35 12.22 -17.47
C PRO A 91 11.79 12.38 -16.01
N LYS A 92 13.05 12.75 -15.79
CA LYS A 92 13.51 13.14 -14.46
C LYS A 92 12.79 14.43 -14.06
N THR A 93 12.08 14.40 -12.94
CA THR A 93 11.55 15.62 -12.33
C THR A 93 12.72 16.49 -11.88
N VAL A 94 12.70 17.74 -12.34
CA VAL A 94 13.67 18.79 -12.01
C VAL A 94 13.47 19.25 -10.58
#